data_AF-A0A1J3DL83-F1
#
_entry.id   AF-A0A1J3DL83-F1
#
_cell.length_a   1.000
_cell.length_b   1.000
_cell.length_c   1.000
_cell.angle_alpha   90.00
_cell.angle_beta   90.00
_cell.angle_gamma   90.00
#
_symmetry.space_group_name_H-M   'P 1'
#
loop_
_entity.id
_entity.type
_entity.pdbx_description
1 polymer ?
#
loop_
_entity_poly.entity_id
_entity_poly.type
_entity_poly.pdbx_seq_one_letter_code
_entity_poly.pdbx_strand_id
1 'polypeptide(L)'
;MAITGVAADELGNAAVKSSSGGWKSARLIICVEMAERFAYYGISSNMIMYLTGPLGQSTAAAAANVNAWIGTMSFLPLLWAFVADAFLGRFRTIIISSSLYILGLGLLSFSAMVPSHSDDQNQLQVTLFFCSLYLIA
;
A
#
# COMPACT_ATOMS: atom_id res chain seq x y z
N MET A 1 -59.60 -27.73 -14.00
CA MET A 1 -58.15 -27.94 -14.15
C MET A 1 -57.46 -26.97 -13.20
N ALA A 2 -57.38 -27.29 -11.90
CA ALA A 2 -56.38 -28.18 -11.30
C ALA A 2 -54.98 -27.52 -11.23
N ILE A 3 -54.60 -27.11 -10.00
CA ILE A 3 -53.28 -27.27 -9.30
C ILE A 3 -52.01 -26.91 -10.09
N THR A 4 -51.18 -25.95 -9.67
CA THR A 4 -50.30 -25.94 -8.48
C THR A 4 -50.09 -24.51 -7.94
N GLY A 5 -50.03 -24.18 -6.65
CA GLY A 5 -49.48 -24.93 -5.52
C GLY A 5 -48.08 -24.39 -5.17
N VAL A 6 -48.00 -23.55 -4.13
CA VAL A 6 -46.91 -23.41 -3.13
C VAL A 6 -45.47 -23.72 -3.56
N ALA A 7 -44.64 -22.67 -3.57
CA ALA A 7 -43.26 -22.62 -3.09
C ALA A 7 -42.96 -21.13 -2.84
N ALA A 8 -43.10 -20.52 -1.66
CA ALA A 8 -42.52 -20.90 -0.36
C ALA A 8 -41.09 -21.44 -0.54
N ASP A 9 -40.15 -20.50 -0.40
CA ASP A 9 -38.74 -20.68 -0.11
C ASP A 9 -37.79 -21.10 -1.25
N GLU A 10 -37.11 -20.12 -1.85
CA GLU A 10 -35.65 -20.20 -2.04
C GLU A 10 -35.00 -18.80 -1.90
N LEU A 11 -34.41 -18.60 -0.72
CA LEU A 11 -33.30 -17.69 -0.41
C LEU A 11 -33.51 -16.19 -0.73
N GLY A 12 -33.95 -15.37 0.21
CA GLY A 12 -33.40 -15.36 1.57
C GLY A 12 -31.92 -14.98 1.59
N ASN A 13 -31.48 -14.06 0.73
CA ASN A 13 -30.28 -13.29 1.00
C ASN A 13 -30.55 -11.83 0.62
N ALA A 14 -31.32 -11.17 1.49
CA ALA A 14 -31.25 -9.72 1.61
C ALA A 14 -29.77 -9.38 1.61
N ALA A 15 -29.30 -8.75 0.54
CA ALA A 15 -27.94 -8.27 0.44
C ALA A 15 -27.69 -7.53 1.74
N VAL A 16 -26.91 -8.13 2.64
CA VAL A 16 -26.53 -7.53 3.90
C VAL A 16 -25.82 -6.26 3.47
N LYS A 17 -26.56 -5.15 3.50
CA LYS A 17 -26.05 -3.80 3.28
C LYS A 17 -25.19 -3.53 4.50
N SER A 18 -24.05 -4.20 4.53
CA SER A 18 -23.04 -4.06 5.56
C SER A 18 -22.67 -2.60 5.52
N SER A 19 -22.93 -1.94 6.64
CA SER A 19 -22.47 -0.60 6.96
C SER A 19 -20.93 -0.60 6.96
N SER A 20 -20.34 -0.69 5.79
CA SER A 20 -18.90 -0.88 5.59
C SER A 20 -18.47 0.06 4.48
N GLY A 21 -18.30 1.33 4.85
CA GLY A 21 -17.80 2.40 3.99
C GLY A 21 -18.34 3.76 4.40
N GLY A 22 -18.23 4.11 5.68
CA GLY A 22 -18.73 5.40 6.20
C GLY A 22 -17.83 6.58 5.81
N TRP A 23 -18.18 7.76 6.32
CA TRP A 23 -17.42 9.02 6.18
C TRP A 23 -15.92 8.91 6.52
N LYS A 24 -15.52 7.94 7.35
CA LYS A 24 -14.10 7.68 7.67
C LYS A 24 -13.31 7.18 6.45
N SER A 25 -13.88 6.24 5.68
CA SER A 25 -13.26 5.73 4.46
C SER A 25 -13.19 6.80 3.38
N ALA A 26 -14.27 7.59 3.22
CA ALA A 26 -14.28 8.71 2.30
C ALA A 26 -13.18 9.75 2.61
N ARG A 27 -12.99 10.10 3.91
CA ARG A 27 -11.91 11.01 4.31
C ARG A 27 -10.51 10.47 4.00
N LEU A 28 -10.27 9.18 4.22
CA LEU A 28 -8.97 8.58 3.91
C LEU A 28 -8.68 8.61 2.41
N ILE A 29 -9.66 8.26 1.57
CA ILE A 29 -9.52 8.31 0.11
C ILE A 29 -9.20 9.75 -0.35
N ILE A 30 -9.93 10.73 0.17
CA ILE A 30 -9.69 12.15 -0.16
C ILE A 30 -8.30 12.59 0.29
N CYS A 31 -7.85 12.24 1.50
CA CYS A 31 -6.50 12.59 1.96
C CYS A 31 -5.40 11.99 1.08
N VAL A 32 -5.54 10.73 0.67
CA VAL A 32 -4.58 10.05 -0.21
C VAL A 32 -4.55 10.72 -1.58
N GLU A 33 -5.72 10.99 -2.17
CA GLU A 33 -5.83 11.69 -3.46
C GLU A 33 -5.18 13.09 -3.43
N MET A 34 -5.38 13.83 -2.33
CA MET A 34 -4.75 15.14 -2.15
C MET A 34 -3.23 15.04 -2.00
N ALA A 35 -2.74 14.07 -1.24
CA ALA A 35 -1.31 13.85 -1.07
C ALA A 35 -0.63 13.44 -2.39
N GLU A 36 -1.27 12.56 -3.16
CA GLU A 36 -0.79 12.15 -4.48
C GLU A 36 -0.68 13.33 -5.45
N ARG A 37 -1.75 14.15 -5.53
CA ARG A 37 -1.75 15.36 -6.37
C ARG A 37 -0.67 16.36 -5.93
N PHE A 38 -0.50 16.55 -4.63
CA PHE A 38 0.55 17.43 -4.11
C PHE A 38 1.96 16.95 -4.50
N ALA A 39 2.23 15.65 -4.33
CA ALA A 39 3.51 15.06 -4.72
C ALA A 39 3.74 15.15 -6.24
N TYR A 40 2.72 14.89 -7.05
CA TYR A 40 2.79 15.00 -8.50
C TYR A 40 3.18 16.42 -8.95
N TYR A 41 2.50 17.46 -8.42
CA TYR A 41 2.83 18.84 -8.77
C TYR A 41 4.21 19.27 -8.25
N GLY A 42 4.59 18.81 -7.04
CA GLY A 42 5.91 19.07 -6.48
C GLY A 42 7.04 18.51 -7.36
N ILE A 43 6.94 17.24 -7.76
CA ILE A 43 7.96 16.59 -8.58
C ILE A 43 7.96 17.15 -10.01
N SER A 44 6.78 17.27 -10.65
CA SER A 44 6.68 17.75 -12.04
C SER A 44 7.27 19.15 -12.22
N SER A 45 7.02 20.05 -11.27
CA SER A 45 7.55 21.42 -11.33
C SER A 45 9.07 21.50 -11.19
N ASN A 46 9.68 20.59 -10.44
CA ASN A 46 11.13 20.61 -10.17
C ASN A 46 11.93 19.83 -11.23
N MET A 47 11.33 18.82 -11.84
CA MET A 47 12.05 17.84 -12.67
C MET A 47 12.69 18.44 -13.93
N ILE A 48 12.02 19.36 -14.62
CA ILE A 48 12.58 20.04 -15.80
C ILE A 48 13.82 20.87 -15.41
N MET A 49 13.75 21.57 -14.28
CA MET A 49 14.86 22.39 -13.78
C MET A 49 16.04 21.53 -13.34
N TYR A 50 15.77 20.36 -12.75
CA TYR A 50 16.79 19.40 -12.35
C TYR A 50 17.47 18.72 -13.55
N LEU A 51 16.72 18.38 -14.60
CA LEU A 51 17.24 17.75 -15.81
C LEU A 51 18.08 18.72 -16.66
N THR A 52 17.67 19.98 -16.74
CA THR A 52 18.36 21.01 -17.54
C THR A 52 19.53 21.67 -16.79
N GLY A 53 19.48 21.74 -15.46
CA GLY A 53 20.55 22.31 -14.63
C GLY A 53 21.67 21.31 -14.31
N PRO A 54 21.61 20.60 -13.17
CA PRO A 54 22.70 19.73 -12.70
C PRO A 54 23.01 18.53 -13.61
N LEU A 55 22.04 18.06 -14.40
CA LEU A 55 22.24 16.96 -15.37
C LEU A 55 22.69 17.44 -16.76
N GLY A 56 22.64 18.75 -17.04
CA GLY A 56 23.11 19.36 -18.29
C GLY A 56 22.43 18.83 -19.56
N GLN A 57 21.23 18.22 -19.46
CA GLN A 57 20.54 17.74 -20.65
C GLN A 57 19.96 18.89 -21.47
N SER A 58 19.91 18.72 -22.81
CA SER A 58 19.21 19.66 -23.66
C SER A 58 17.72 19.68 -23.32
N THR A 59 17.06 20.83 -23.50
CA THR A 59 15.63 21.01 -23.21
C THR A 59 14.76 19.98 -23.92
N ALA A 60 15.15 19.53 -25.11
CA ALA A 60 14.46 18.49 -25.86
C ALA A 60 14.57 17.10 -25.20
N ALA A 61 15.76 16.73 -24.73
CA ALA A 61 15.99 15.47 -24.02
C ALA A 61 15.31 15.48 -22.63
N ALA A 62 15.37 16.60 -21.92
CA ALA A 62 14.68 16.77 -20.64
C ALA A 62 13.16 16.63 -20.79
N ALA A 63 12.57 17.25 -21.82
CA ALA A 63 11.14 17.12 -22.11
C ALA A 63 10.73 15.68 -22.46
N ALA A 64 11.57 14.96 -23.23
CA ALA A 64 11.32 13.56 -23.54
C ALA A 64 11.30 12.68 -22.28
N ASN A 65 12.26 12.89 -21.36
CA ASN A 65 12.28 12.19 -20.07
C ASN A 65 11.08 12.52 -19.19
N VAL A 66 10.63 13.78 -19.18
CA VAL A 66 9.41 14.20 -18.46
C VAL A 66 8.18 13.50 -19.01
N ASN A 67 8.04 13.45 -20.33
CA ASN A 67 6.93 12.76 -20.98
C ASN A 67 6.96 11.24 -20.69
N ALA A 68 8.13 10.61 -20.67
CA ALA A 68 8.27 9.21 -20.31
C ALA A 68 7.89 8.93 -18.84
N TRP A 69 8.24 9.83 -17.94
CA TRP A 69 7.86 9.76 -16.52
C TRP A 69 6.34 9.87 -16.35
N ILE A 70 5.69 10.85 -16.99
CA ILE A 70 4.23 11.01 -16.96
C ILE A 70 3.53 9.78 -17.56
N GLY A 71 4.06 9.25 -18.67
CA GLY A 71 3.56 8.01 -19.28
C GLY A 71 3.62 6.84 -18.30
N THR A 72 4.75 6.66 -17.63
CA THR A 72 4.93 5.58 -16.62
C THR A 72 3.96 5.73 -15.45
N MET A 73 3.78 6.95 -14.93
CA MET A 73 2.80 7.23 -13.89
C MET A 73 1.35 6.96 -14.33
N SER A 74 1.03 7.11 -15.62
CA SER A 74 -0.30 6.79 -16.15
C SER A 74 -0.54 5.28 -16.29
N PHE A 75 0.52 4.50 -16.54
CA PHE A 75 0.45 3.04 -16.61
C PHE A 75 0.47 2.35 -15.25
N LEU A 76 1.10 2.96 -14.24
CA LEU A 76 1.22 2.39 -12.89
C LEU A 76 -0.16 2.02 -12.28
N PRO A 77 -1.19 2.89 -12.30
CA PRO A 77 -2.51 2.57 -11.76
C PRO A 77 -3.18 1.39 -12.46
N LEU A 78 -2.97 1.23 -13.77
CA LEU A 78 -3.48 0.08 -14.52
C LEU A 78 -2.81 -1.23 -14.09
N LEU A 79 -1.50 -1.18 -13.87
CA LEU A 79 -0.74 -2.32 -13.36
C LEU A 79 -1.14 -2.64 -11.91
N TRP A 80 -1.28 -1.63 -11.07
CA TRP A 80 -1.74 -1.78 -9.68
C TRP A 80 -3.18 -2.30 -9.58
N ALA A 81 -4.08 -1.83 -10.44
CA ALA A 81 -5.45 -2.32 -10.52
C ALA A 81 -5.48 -3.79 -10.98
N PHE A 82 -4.71 -4.15 -12.01
CA PHE A 82 -4.61 -5.53 -12.47
C PHE A 82 -4.05 -6.46 -11.38
N VAL A 83 -3.01 -6.01 -10.65
CA VAL A 83 -2.46 -6.77 -9.51
C VAL A 83 -3.48 -6.88 -8.37
N ALA A 84 -4.23 -5.81 -8.08
CA ALA A 84 -5.29 -5.82 -7.09
C ALA A 84 -6.42 -6.80 -7.47
N ASP A 85 -6.83 -6.84 -8.74
CA ASP A 85 -7.88 -7.74 -9.23
C ASP A 85 -7.37 -9.20 -9.37
N ALA A 86 -6.10 -9.41 -9.71
CA ALA A 86 -5.54 -10.74 -9.95
C ALA A 86 -5.07 -11.48 -8.69
N PHE A 87 -4.68 -10.77 -7.61
CA PHE A 87 -4.10 -11.39 -6.41
C PHE A 87 -4.96 -11.33 -5.14
N LEU A 88 -6.02 -10.51 -5.05
CA LEU A 88 -6.76 -10.33 -3.79
C LEU A 88 -8.07 -11.15 -3.69
N GLY A 89 -7.90 -12.44 -3.39
CA GLY A 89 -8.79 -13.04 -2.41
C GLY A 89 -8.50 -12.41 -1.02
N ARG A 90 -9.41 -11.56 -0.53
CA ARG A 90 -9.32 -10.70 0.69
C ARG A 90 -8.72 -11.35 1.95
N PHE A 91 -8.81 -12.67 2.11
CA PHE A 91 -8.36 -13.39 3.31
C PHE A 91 -6.86 -13.64 3.36
N ARG A 92 -6.20 -13.90 2.22
CA ARG A 92 -4.79 -14.34 2.20
C ARG A 92 -3.82 -13.22 2.55
N THR A 93 -4.06 -12.02 2.03
CA THR A 93 -3.24 -10.84 2.32
C THR A 93 -3.34 -10.42 3.78
N ILE A 94 -4.54 -10.52 4.38
CA ILE A 94 -4.77 -10.24 5.80
C ILE A 94 -4.02 -11.25 6.68
N ILE A 95 -4.04 -12.55 6.34
CA ILE A 95 -3.29 -13.57 7.10
C ILE A 95 -1.78 -13.34 7.00
N ILE A 96 -1.25 -13.04 5.81
CA ILE A 96 0.19 -12.81 5.63
C ILE A 96 0.64 -11.55 6.36
N SER A 97 -0.08 -10.43 6.22
CA SER A 97 0.24 -9.17 6.90
C SER A 97 0.12 -9.31 8.43
N SER A 98 -0.93 -9.96 8.92
CA SER A 98 -1.10 -10.20 10.36
C SER A 98 -0.01 -11.11 10.94
N SER A 99 0.42 -12.14 10.20
CA SER A 99 1.51 -13.04 10.63
C SER A 99 2.87 -12.31 10.70
N LEU A 100 3.17 -11.47 9.72
CA LEU A 100 4.39 -10.66 9.71
C LEU A 100 4.40 -9.64 10.85
N TYR A 101 3.26 -9.01 11.13
CA TYR A 101 3.10 -8.05 12.22
C TYR A 101 3.32 -8.69 13.62
N ILE A 102 2.75 -9.87 13.86
CA ILE A 102 2.94 -10.62 15.11
C ILE A 102 4.41 -11.05 15.29
N LEU A 103 5.05 -11.52 14.22
CA LEU A 103 6.47 -11.87 14.23
C LEU A 103 7.37 -10.67 14.56
N GLY A 104 7.08 -9.51 13.95
CA GLY A 104 7.80 -8.27 14.21
C GLY A 104 7.69 -7.80 15.67
N LEU A 105 6.49 -7.83 16.25
CA LEU A 105 6.26 -7.48 17.65
C LEU A 105 6.95 -8.43 18.64
N GLY A 106 7.00 -9.72 18.31
CA GLY A 106 7.72 -10.73 19.11
C GLY A 106 9.23 -10.50 19.12
N LEU A 107 9.82 -10.24 17.96
CA LEU A 107 11.25 -9.92 17.83
C LEU A 107 11.62 -8.61 18.54
N LEU A 108 10.75 -7.60 18.46
CA LEU A 108 10.93 -6.33 19.14
C LEU A 108 10.92 -6.49 20.67
N SER A 109 9.95 -7.25 21.20
CA SER A 109 9.86 -7.54 22.64
C SER A 109 11.06 -8.34 23.14
N PHE A 110 11.55 -9.30 22.35
CA PHE A 110 12.75 -10.07 22.68
C PHE A 110 14.01 -9.19 22.69
N SER A 111 14.16 -8.29 21.71
CA SER A 111 15.27 -7.32 21.66
C SER A 111 15.28 -6.36 22.86
N ALA A 112 14.10 -5.97 23.35
CA ALA A 112 13.96 -5.08 24.51
C ALA A 112 14.22 -5.78 25.86
N MET A 113 14.05 -7.10 25.95
CA MET A 113 14.28 -7.88 27.17
C MET A 113 15.74 -8.32 27.36
N VAL A 114 16.58 -8.27 26.32
CA VAL A 114 18.01 -8.61 26.43
C VAL A 114 18.77 -7.45 27.10
N PRO A 115 19.31 -7.62 28.32
CA PRO A 115 20.07 -6.57 28.99
C PRO A 115 21.42 -6.38 28.31
N SER A 116 21.76 -5.13 28.02
CA SER A 116 23.05 -4.73 27.43
C SER A 116 24.18 -4.97 28.43
N HIS A 117 24.84 -6.12 28.32
CA HIS A 117 26.09 -6.39 29.02
C HIS A 117 27.06 -7.03 28.01
N SER A 118 28.23 -6.41 27.83
CA SER A 118 29.35 -6.76 26.92
C SER A 118 29.29 -6.18 25.50
N ASP A 119 30.35 -5.45 25.13
CA ASP A 119 30.55 -4.66 23.90
C ASP A 119 30.30 -5.39 22.56
N ASP A 120 30.32 -6.72 22.52
CA ASP A 120 30.08 -7.52 21.30
C ASP A 120 28.58 -7.68 20.96
N GLN A 121 27.69 -7.47 21.95
CA GLN A 121 26.25 -7.77 21.82
C GLN A 121 25.41 -6.63 21.21
N ASN A 122 26.00 -5.43 21.10
CA ASN A 122 25.33 -4.24 20.58
C ASN A 122 24.99 -4.36 19.08
N GLN A 123 25.85 -4.99 18.28
CA GLN A 123 25.61 -5.11 16.83
C GLN A 123 24.43 -6.02 16.51
N LEU A 124 24.32 -7.17 17.19
CA LEU A 124 23.21 -8.10 17.00
C LEU A 124 21.89 -7.56 17.53
N GLN A 125 21.90 -6.86 18.67
CA GLN A 125 20.70 -6.19 19.20
C GLN A 125 20.19 -5.11 18.25
N VAL A 126 21.11 -4.31 17.67
CA VAL A 126 20.78 -3.26 16.69
C VAL A 126 20.26 -3.88 15.38
N THR A 127 20.89 -4.94 14.86
CA THR A 127 20.40 -5.62 13.64
C THR A 127 19.04 -6.26 13.86
N LEU A 128 18.81 -6.94 15.00
CA LEU A 128 17.51 -7.53 15.33
C LEU A 128 16.44 -6.46 15.51
N PHE A 129 16.77 -5.32 16.12
CA PHE A 129 15.87 -4.18 16.24
C PHE A 129 15.46 -3.63 14.86
N PHE A 130 16.43 -3.33 13.99
CA PHE A 130 16.14 -2.85 12.63
C PHE A 130 15.38 -3.88 11.78
N CYS A 131 15.71 -5.17 11.92
CA CYS A 131 15.03 -6.25 11.21
C CYS A 131 13.57 -6.40 11.67
N SER A 132 13.31 -6.28 12.97
CA SER A 132 11.95 -6.27 13.53
C SER A 132 11.15 -5.04 13.09
N LEU A 133 11.79 -3.87 13.00
CA LEU A 133 11.16 -2.63 12.51
C LEU A 133 10.74 -2.75 11.04
N TYR A 134 11.56 -3.41 10.23
CA TYR A 134 11.29 -3.66 8.80
C TYR A 134 10.25 -4.77 8.56
N LEU A 135 10.05 -5.67 9.53
CA LEU A 135 9.00 -6.70 9.47
C LEU A 135 7.62 -6.18 9.92
N ILE A 136 7.58 -5.08 10.68
CA ILE A 136 6.35 -4.39 11.11
C ILE A 136 5.86 -3.39 10.04
N ALA A 137 6.78 -2.86 9.23
CA ALA A 137 6.54 -1.87 8.18
C ALA A 137 5.90 -2.47 6.92
#